data_AF-A0A198YKS7-F1
#
_entry.id   AF-A0A198YKS7-F1
#
_cell.length_a   1.000
_cell.length_b   1.000
_cell.length_c   1.000
_cell.angle_alpha   90.00
_cell.angle_beta   90.00
_cell.angle_gamma   90.00
#
_symmetry.space_group_name_H-M   'P 1'
#
loop_
_entity.id
_entity.type
_entity.pdbx_description
1 polymer ?
#
loop_
_entity_poly.entity_id
_entity_poly.type
_entity_poly.pdbx_seq_one_letter_code
_entity_poly.pdbx_strand_id
1 'polypeptide(L)'
;MTTYTGGCQCGAIRFRVSGDLKDSSICHCRMCQKAFGAYYAPLVSVRGADFEWTRGERKRFRSSNFVERGFCGDCGTPLTYEAPDGMAIAAGAFDDPSAFPPVIQFGIEGKIGFVDHLHELPGHRTEEDAQAAPFLLELVSCQHPDHETQAWPPKELG
;
A
#
# COMPACT_ATOMS: atom_id res chain seq x y z
N MET A 1 2.06 -0.18 23.44
CA MET A 1 1.47 0.43 22.24
C MET A 1 2.37 0.02 21.10
N THR A 2 1.82 -0.65 20.09
CA THR A 2 2.62 -1.18 18.97
C THR A 2 2.91 -0.06 17.99
N THR A 3 4.12 -0.08 17.41
CA THR A 3 4.55 0.88 16.39
C THR A 3 4.71 0.13 15.07
N TYR A 4 4.19 0.72 14.01
CA TYR A 4 4.29 0.24 12.64
C TYR A 4 4.96 1.30 11.77
N THR A 5 5.68 0.86 10.75
CA THR A 5 6.33 1.73 9.77
C THR A 5 5.91 1.35 8.37
N GLY A 6 6.17 2.23 7.42
CA GLY A 6 5.84 2.01 6.03
C GLY A 6 6.27 3.17 5.16
N GLY A 7 5.95 3.09 3.88
CA GLY A 7 6.33 4.08 2.90
C GLY A 7 5.94 3.71 1.48
N CYS A 8 6.44 4.51 0.55
CA CYS A 8 6.30 4.22 -0.86
C CYS A 8 7.35 3.23 -1.36
N GLN A 9 7.11 2.63 -2.53
CA GLN A 9 8.00 1.62 -3.12
C GLN A 9 9.44 2.12 -3.32
N CYS A 10 9.66 3.40 -3.61
CA CYS A 10 11.01 3.96 -3.78
C CYS A 10 11.64 4.49 -2.49
N GLY A 11 10.93 4.49 -1.34
CA GLY A 11 11.44 4.98 -0.06
C GLY A 11 11.60 6.50 0.06
N ALA A 12 11.19 7.27 -0.95
CA ALA A 12 11.20 8.74 -0.91
C ALA A 12 10.24 9.30 0.17
N ILE A 13 9.17 8.56 0.47
CA ILE A 13 8.20 8.89 1.51
C ILE A 13 8.14 7.74 2.50
N ARG A 14 8.27 8.06 3.80
CA ARG A 14 8.21 7.11 4.91
C ARG A 14 7.32 7.67 6.01
N PHE A 15 6.68 6.78 6.75
CA PHE A 15 5.85 7.12 7.90
C PHE A 15 6.06 6.17 9.06
N ARG A 16 5.65 6.63 10.25
CA ARG A 16 5.54 5.83 11.46
C ARG A 16 4.17 6.08 12.07
N VAL A 17 3.57 5.03 12.61
CA VAL A 17 2.32 5.11 13.35
C VAL A 17 2.39 4.26 14.61
N SER A 18 2.00 4.82 15.74
CA SER A 18 1.90 4.11 17.01
C SER A 18 0.45 4.12 17.47
N GLY A 19 -0.10 2.95 17.78
CA GLY A 19 -1.50 2.85 18.19
C GLY A 19 -2.10 1.46 18.04
N ASP A 20 -3.38 1.37 18.35
CA ASP A 20 -4.18 0.16 18.20
C ASP A 20 -4.97 0.23 16.89
N LEU A 21 -4.34 -0.24 15.80
CA LEU A 21 -4.88 -0.16 14.45
C LEU A 21 -5.78 -1.36 14.13
N LYS A 22 -7.02 -1.33 14.62
CA LYS A 22 -8.00 -2.42 14.45
C LYS A 22 -8.88 -2.29 13.21
N ASP A 23 -8.97 -1.08 12.67
CA ASP A 23 -9.89 -0.73 11.59
C ASP A 23 -9.21 -0.92 10.22
N SER A 24 -9.03 -2.19 9.82
CA SER A 24 -8.59 -2.57 8.47
C SER A 24 -9.77 -2.94 7.58
N SER A 25 -9.80 -2.45 6.35
CA SER A 25 -10.94 -2.58 5.44
C SER A 25 -10.51 -2.80 3.99
N ILE A 26 -11.43 -3.30 3.18
CA ILE A 26 -11.32 -3.29 1.72
C ILE A 26 -12.45 -2.43 1.14
N CYS A 27 -12.12 -1.55 0.20
CA CYS A 27 -13.12 -0.80 -0.56
C CYS A 27 -13.12 -1.21 -2.05
N HIS A 28 -14.29 -1.58 -2.55
CA HIS A 28 -14.49 -2.07 -3.91
C HIS A 28 -15.00 -0.99 -4.88
N CYS A 29 -15.29 0.22 -4.41
CA CYS A 29 -15.87 1.25 -5.27
C CYS A 29 -14.93 1.60 -6.44
N ARG A 30 -15.50 2.06 -7.57
CA ARG A 30 -14.74 2.33 -8.79
C ARG A 30 -13.62 3.36 -8.60
N MET A 31 -13.80 4.32 -7.69
CA MET A 31 -12.78 5.31 -7.38
C MET A 31 -11.59 4.70 -6.64
N CYS A 32 -11.85 3.76 -5.72
CA CYS A 32 -10.81 3.03 -5.00
C CYS A 32 -10.04 2.09 -5.93
N GLN A 33 -10.73 1.39 -6.82
CA GLN A 33 -10.09 0.58 -7.87
C GLN A 33 -9.12 1.42 -8.71
N LYS A 34 -9.56 2.59 -9.19
CA LYS A 34 -8.69 3.49 -9.99
C LYS A 34 -7.56 4.12 -9.18
N ALA A 35 -7.81 4.51 -7.94
CA ALA A 35 -6.79 5.12 -7.09
C ALA A 35 -5.63 4.16 -6.77
N PHE A 36 -5.91 2.86 -6.70
CA PHE A 36 -4.92 1.83 -6.44
C PHE A 36 -4.40 1.14 -7.71
N GLY A 37 -5.07 1.33 -8.85
CA GLY A 37 -4.83 0.54 -10.06
C GLY A 37 -5.11 -0.97 -9.84
N ALA A 38 -5.95 -1.31 -8.86
CA ALA A 38 -6.17 -2.68 -8.39
C ALA A 38 -7.66 -3.05 -8.40
N TYR A 39 -7.98 -4.32 -8.13
CA TYR A 39 -9.37 -4.80 -8.06
C TYR A 39 -10.14 -4.23 -6.87
N TYR A 40 -9.43 -3.76 -5.83
CA TYR A 40 -9.98 -3.11 -4.65
C TYR A 40 -8.86 -2.31 -3.94
N ALA A 41 -9.24 -1.49 -2.95
CA ALA A 41 -8.30 -0.75 -2.13
C ALA A 41 -8.28 -1.29 -0.69
N PRO A 42 -7.18 -1.88 -0.21
CA PRO A 42 -7.01 -2.20 1.20
C PRO A 42 -6.58 -0.94 1.98
N LEU A 43 -7.28 -0.64 3.06
CA LEU A 43 -7.15 0.61 3.82
C LEU A 43 -7.15 0.35 5.32
N VAL A 44 -6.18 0.92 6.04
CA VAL A 44 -6.07 0.87 7.51
C VAL A 44 -6.29 2.26 8.06
N SER A 45 -7.35 2.46 8.85
CA SER A 45 -7.59 3.72 9.52
C SER A 45 -6.51 4.01 10.57
N VAL A 46 -6.00 5.24 10.59
CA VAL A 46 -5.05 5.71 11.62
C VAL A 46 -5.72 6.71 12.58
N ARG A 47 -7.05 6.76 12.61
CA ARG A 47 -7.80 7.64 13.51
C ARG A 47 -7.50 7.30 14.97
N GLY A 48 -7.09 8.30 15.75
CA GLY A 48 -6.74 8.14 17.16
C GLY A 48 -5.38 7.48 17.41
N ALA A 49 -4.61 7.20 16.35
CA ALA A 49 -3.21 6.80 16.46
C ALA A 49 -2.29 8.03 16.44
N ASP A 50 -1.08 7.87 16.97
CA ASP A 50 0.01 8.82 16.80
C ASP A 50 0.68 8.55 15.45
N PHE A 51 0.50 9.46 14.48
CA PHE A 51 0.96 9.28 13.10
C PHE A 51 1.93 10.41 12.71
N GLU A 52 3.06 10.04 12.14
CA GLU A 52 4.05 10.99 11.62
C GLU A 52 4.59 10.56 10.24
N TRP A 53 4.80 11.54 9.36
CA TRP A 53 5.64 11.35 8.18
C TRP A 53 7.10 11.52 8.61
N THR A 54 7.89 10.46 8.50
CA THR A 54 9.31 10.46 8.88
C THR A 54 10.21 10.91 7.75
N ARG A 55 9.69 10.91 6.50
CA ARG A 55 10.41 11.36 5.30
C ARG A 55 9.47 11.76 4.19
N GLY A 56 9.88 12.80 3.45
CA GLY A 56 9.25 13.20 2.20
C GLY A 56 7.83 13.73 2.36
N GLU A 57 7.24 14.13 1.24
CA GLU A 57 5.85 14.59 1.20
C GLU A 57 5.12 13.93 0.03
N ARG A 58 3.90 13.46 0.30
CA ARG A 58 3.02 12.88 -0.71
C ARG A 58 2.38 13.96 -1.58
N LYS A 59 2.21 13.66 -2.87
CA LYS A 59 1.30 14.42 -3.72
C LYS A 59 -0.14 14.04 -3.39
N ARG A 60 -1.09 14.95 -3.62
CA ARG A 60 -2.51 14.71 -3.39
C ARG A 60 -3.32 14.88 -4.67
N PHE A 61 -4.33 14.03 -4.85
CA PHE A 61 -5.34 14.16 -5.89
C PHE A 61 -6.73 14.19 -5.27
N ARG A 62 -7.51 15.24 -5.55
CA ARG A 62 -8.89 15.36 -5.08
C ARG A 62 -9.80 14.46 -5.90
N SER A 63 -10.10 13.28 -5.37
CA SER A 63 -10.90 12.26 -6.06
C SER A 63 -12.39 12.54 -6.01
N SER A 64 -12.88 13.23 -4.98
CA SER A 64 -14.26 13.75 -4.90
C SER A 64 -14.28 15.09 -4.16
N ASN A 65 -15.46 15.67 -3.99
CA ASN A 65 -15.67 16.83 -3.12
C ASN A 65 -15.38 16.56 -1.62
N PHE A 66 -15.21 15.30 -1.21
CA PHE A 66 -14.93 14.92 0.18
C PHE A 66 -13.59 14.22 0.38
N VAL A 67 -13.02 13.61 -0.67
CA VAL A 67 -11.90 12.67 -0.53
C VAL A 67 -10.69 13.10 -1.36
N GLU A 68 -9.55 13.23 -0.69
CA GLU A 68 -8.24 13.37 -1.31
C GLU A 68 -7.46 12.05 -1.22
N ARG A 69 -6.64 11.77 -2.24
CA ARG A 69 -5.79 10.57 -2.34
C ARG A 69 -4.34 11.00 -2.31
N GLY A 70 -3.58 10.53 -1.34
CA GLY A 70 -2.14 10.75 -1.27
C GLY A 70 -1.38 9.65 -1.99
N PHE A 71 -0.33 10.02 -2.72
CA PHE A 71 0.53 9.09 -3.43
C PHE A 71 1.96 9.63 -3.54
N CYS A 72 2.92 8.73 -3.77
CA CYS A 72 4.29 9.13 -4.02
C CYS A 72 4.43 9.83 -5.37
N GLY A 73 4.96 11.05 -5.36
CA GLY A 73 5.20 11.81 -6.59
C GLY A 73 6.27 11.23 -7.50
N ASP A 74 7.10 10.32 -6.99
CA ASP A 74 8.27 9.77 -7.69
C ASP A 74 8.01 8.36 -8.23
N CYS A 75 7.37 7.48 -7.46
CA CYS A 75 7.08 6.10 -7.86
C CYS A 75 5.59 5.78 -8.02
N GLY A 76 4.69 6.72 -7.73
CA GLY A 76 3.24 6.52 -7.91
C GLY A 76 2.55 5.66 -6.85
N THR A 77 3.26 5.11 -5.87
CA THR A 77 2.65 4.27 -4.81
C THR A 77 1.51 5.02 -4.11
N PRO A 78 0.29 4.45 -4.07
CA PRO A 78 -0.81 4.97 -3.27
C PRO A 78 -0.45 4.91 -1.78
N LEU A 79 -0.72 5.98 -1.04
CA LEU A 79 -0.35 6.12 0.37
C LEU A 79 -1.57 6.37 1.25
N THR A 80 -2.45 7.30 0.89
CA THR A 80 -3.54 7.74 1.78
C THR A 80 -4.90 7.84 1.09
N TYR A 81 -5.92 7.57 1.89
CA TYR A 81 -7.30 8.01 1.71
C TYR A 81 -7.59 9.05 2.79
N GLU A 82 -7.91 10.28 2.41
CA GLU A 82 -8.15 11.40 3.34
C GLU A 82 -9.59 11.86 3.21
N ALA A 83 -10.38 11.72 4.28
CA ALA A 83 -11.79 12.08 4.34
C ALA A 83 -12.11 12.86 5.63
N PRO A 84 -13.32 13.46 5.76
CA PRO A 84 -13.66 14.29 6.92
C PRO A 84 -13.65 13.55 8.26
N ASP A 85 -13.84 12.23 8.25
CA ASP A 85 -13.86 11.36 9.42
C ASP A 85 -12.48 10.80 9.79
N GLY A 86 -11.45 11.04 8.96
CA GLY A 86 -10.08 10.67 9.25
C GLY A 86 -9.26 10.29 8.01
N MET A 87 -8.03 9.87 8.28
CA MET A 87 -7.11 9.35 7.28
C MET A 87 -6.98 7.84 7.43
N ALA A 88 -6.97 7.14 6.29
CA ALA A 88 -6.55 5.74 6.21
C ALA A 88 -5.31 5.63 5.33
N ILE A 89 -4.42 4.71 5.69
CA ILE A 89 -3.23 4.36 4.94
C ILE A 89 -3.52 3.17 4.04
N ALA A 90 -2.98 3.18 2.82
CA ALA A 90 -2.98 2.00 1.96
C ALA A 90 -2.30 0.82 2.70
N ALA A 91 -3.01 -0.28 2.93
CA ALA A 91 -2.47 -1.37 3.78
C ALA A 91 -1.15 -1.94 3.21
N GLY A 92 -1.03 -2.01 1.88
CA GLY A 92 0.20 -2.45 1.21
C GLY A 92 1.37 -1.46 1.27
N ALA A 93 1.19 -0.27 1.85
CA ALA A 93 2.26 0.69 2.09
C ALA A 93 2.89 0.55 3.49
N PHE A 94 2.38 -0.34 4.34
CA PHE A 94 3.06 -0.74 5.58
C PHE A 94 4.18 -1.72 5.26
N ASP A 95 5.26 -1.68 6.05
CA ASP A 95 6.37 -2.63 5.91
C ASP A 95 5.93 -4.08 6.19
N ASP A 96 4.99 -4.28 7.12
CA ASP A 96 4.32 -5.57 7.32
C ASP A 96 2.81 -5.43 7.11
N PRO A 97 2.29 -5.64 5.89
CA PRO A 97 0.86 -5.57 5.61
C PRO A 97 0.08 -6.74 6.24
N SER A 98 0.74 -7.83 6.63
CA SER A 98 0.06 -9.00 7.22
C SER A 98 -0.49 -8.73 8.62
N ALA A 99 0.02 -7.69 9.29
CA ALA A 99 -0.50 -7.19 10.56
C ALA A 99 -1.92 -6.62 10.49
N PHE A 100 -2.45 -6.37 9.28
CA PHE A 100 -3.74 -5.70 9.07
C PHE A 100 -4.74 -6.51 8.24
N PRO A 101 -5.11 -7.73 8.67
CA PRO A 101 -6.16 -8.48 7.99
C PRO A 101 -7.46 -7.66 7.96
N PRO A 102 -8.07 -7.44 6.78
CA PRO A 102 -9.30 -6.65 6.68
C PRO A 102 -10.45 -7.29 7.47
N VAL A 103 -11.17 -6.46 8.25
CA VAL A 103 -12.31 -6.90 9.08
C VAL A 103 -13.66 -6.49 8.49
N ILE A 104 -13.68 -5.62 7.48
CA ILE A 104 -14.89 -5.11 6.85
C ILE A 104 -14.67 -4.79 5.37
N GLN A 105 -15.74 -4.89 4.57
CA GLN A 105 -15.73 -4.55 3.15
C GLN A 105 -16.77 -3.45 2.86
N PHE A 106 -16.38 -2.46 2.05
CA PHE A 106 -17.22 -1.34 1.63
C PHE A 106 -17.36 -1.29 0.10
N GLY A 107 -18.44 -0.67 -0.38
CA GLY A 107 -18.69 -0.48 -1.81
C GLY A 107 -18.87 -1.80 -2.58
N ILE A 108 -19.43 -2.81 -1.93
CA ILE A 108 -19.55 -4.19 -2.43
C ILE A 108 -20.33 -4.28 -3.76
N GLU A 109 -21.16 -3.29 -4.10
CA GLU A 109 -21.79 -3.15 -5.40
C GLU A 109 -20.77 -3.00 -6.56
N GLY A 110 -19.57 -2.51 -6.25
CA GLY A 110 -18.45 -2.41 -7.19
C GLY A 110 -17.52 -3.63 -7.17
N LYS A 111 -17.78 -4.63 -6.32
CA LYS A 111 -16.93 -5.81 -6.18
C LYS A 111 -16.89 -6.60 -7.49
N ILE A 112 -15.69 -6.94 -7.93
CA ILE A 112 -15.47 -7.70 -9.15
C ILE A 112 -15.60 -9.20 -8.82
N GLY A 113 -16.57 -9.89 -9.44
CA GLY A 113 -16.97 -11.24 -9.03
C GLY A 113 -15.87 -12.29 -9.03
N PHE A 114 -14.95 -12.27 -10.01
CA PHE A 114 -13.86 -13.26 -10.08
C PHE A 114 -12.84 -13.13 -8.93
N VAL A 115 -12.81 -11.99 -8.22
CA VAL A 115 -11.85 -11.75 -7.14
C VAL A 115 -11.98 -12.78 -6.01
N ASP A 116 -13.20 -13.27 -5.77
CA ASP A 116 -13.48 -14.27 -4.73
C ASP A 116 -12.87 -15.64 -5.05
N HIS A 117 -12.61 -15.91 -6.32
CA HIS A 117 -12.15 -17.20 -6.82
C HIS A 117 -10.68 -17.19 -7.24
N LEU A 118 -9.93 -16.10 -7.01
CA LEU A 118 -8.51 -16.02 -7.39
C LEU A 118 -7.67 -17.13 -6.75
N HIS A 119 -8.03 -17.54 -5.54
CA HIS A 119 -7.35 -18.61 -4.80
C HIS A 119 -7.56 -20.02 -5.40
N GLU A 120 -8.55 -20.17 -6.29
CA GLU A 120 -8.85 -21.42 -7.00
C GLU A 120 -8.07 -21.53 -8.32
N LEU A 121 -7.46 -20.44 -8.78
CA LEU A 121 -6.67 -20.44 -10.00
C LEU A 121 -5.34 -21.20 -9.81
N PRO A 122 -4.79 -21.81 -10.88
CA PRO A 122 -3.44 -22.37 -10.83
C PRO A 122 -2.42 -21.31 -10.42
N GLY A 123 -1.60 -21.61 -9.42
CA GLY A 123 -0.49 -20.78 -8.97
C GLY A 123 0.85 -21.39 -9.37
N HIS A 124 1.77 -20.56 -9.82
CA HIS A 124 3.15 -20.93 -10.10
C HIS A 124 4.08 -20.00 -9.32
N ARG A 125 5.15 -20.56 -8.76
CA ARG A 125 6.19 -19.72 -8.15
C ARG A 125 6.94 -18.97 -9.25
N THR A 126 7.45 -17.78 -8.95
CA THR A 126 8.15 -16.93 -9.92
C THR A 126 9.33 -17.66 -10.59
N GLU A 127 10.01 -18.52 -9.86
CA GLU A 127 11.14 -19.34 -10.32
C GLU A 127 10.76 -20.55 -11.19
N GLU A 128 9.48 -20.92 -11.28
CA GLU A 128 9.03 -22.06 -12.11
C GLU A 128 8.99 -21.72 -13.61
N ASP A 129 9.00 -20.44 -13.98
CA ASP A 129 9.06 -19.99 -15.36
C ASP A 129 10.50 -20.02 -15.89
N ALA A 130 10.92 -21.18 -16.40
CA ALA A 130 12.25 -21.40 -16.98
C ALA A 130 12.57 -20.48 -18.19
N GLN A 131 11.56 -19.87 -18.82
CA GLN A 131 11.77 -18.91 -19.93
C GLN A 131 12.00 -17.48 -19.42
N ALA A 132 11.40 -17.12 -18.28
CA ALA A 132 11.70 -15.88 -17.56
C ALA A 132 12.93 -15.98 -16.63
N ALA A 133 13.35 -17.20 -16.29
CA ALA A 133 14.40 -17.48 -15.32
C ALA A 133 15.74 -16.73 -15.51
N PRO A 134 16.26 -16.50 -16.75
CA PRO A 134 17.58 -15.89 -16.88
C PRO A 134 17.67 -14.49 -16.27
N PHE A 135 16.67 -13.63 -16.47
CA PHE A 135 16.69 -12.28 -15.89
C PHE A 135 16.30 -12.27 -14.42
N LEU A 136 15.49 -13.24 -13.96
CA LEU A 136 15.10 -13.36 -12.55
C LEU A 136 16.30 -13.70 -11.65
N LEU A 137 17.26 -14.47 -12.16
CA LEU A 137 18.50 -14.78 -11.45
C LEU A 137 19.40 -13.55 -11.23
N GLU A 138 19.30 -12.55 -12.12
CA GLU A 138 20.05 -11.30 -12.07
C GLU A 138 19.22 -10.13 -11.52
N LEU A 139 17.97 -10.37 -11.15
CA LEU A 139 17.06 -9.33 -10.68
C LEU A 139 17.54 -8.75 -9.36
N VAL A 140 17.87 -7.46 -9.38
CA VAL A 140 18.13 -6.68 -8.18
C VAL A 140 16.93 -5.78 -7.94
N SER A 141 16.30 -5.91 -6.78
CA SER A 141 15.18 -5.06 -6.41
C SER A 141 15.66 -3.65 -6.08
N CYS A 142 15.10 -2.65 -6.78
CA CYS A 142 15.27 -1.24 -6.44
C CYS A 142 14.15 -0.72 -5.51
N GLN A 143 13.30 -1.63 -5.01
CA GLN A 143 12.30 -1.29 -4.00
C GLN A 143 12.97 -1.03 -2.66
N HIS A 144 12.55 0.04 -1.99
CA HIS A 144 12.92 0.33 -0.61
C HIS A 144 12.57 -0.87 0.28
N PRO A 145 13.47 -1.32 1.15
CA PRO A 145 13.20 -2.49 1.96
C PRO A 145 12.09 -2.20 2.97
N ASP A 146 11.38 -3.23 3.39
CA ASP A 146 10.27 -3.14 4.35
C ASP A 146 10.77 -2.91 5.80
N HIS A 147 11.56 -1.86 6.01
CA HIS A 147 11.99 -1.32 7.30
C HIS A 147 12.63 0.07 7.12
N GLU A 148 12.71 0.86 8.19
CA GLU A 148 13.34 2.19 8.12
C GLU A 148 14.86 2.10 7.81
N THR A 149 15.32 2.92 6.87
CA THR A 149 16.73 3.00 6.45
C THR A 149 17.26 4.41 6.66
N GLN A 150 18.52 4.62 7.04
CA GLN A 150 19.04 6.01 7.14
C GLN A 150 19.18 6.70 5.77
N ALA A 151 19.52 5.97 4.72
CA ALA A 151 19.65 6.47 3.35
C ALA A 151 19.17 5.42 2.35
N TRP A 152 18.52 5.86 1.26
CA TRP A 152 18.07 5.02 0.15
C TRP A 152 17.96 5.85 -1.15
N PRO A 153 18.32 5.30 -2.33
CA PRO A 153 18.96 4.00 -2.53
C PRO A 153 20.40 3.94 -1.95
N PRO A 154 20.95 2.75 -1.68
CA PRO A 154 22.35 2.57 -1.32
C PRO A 154 23.25 3.19 -2.40
N LYS A 155 24.38 3.78 -2.00
CA LYS A 155 25.33 4.46 -2.91
C LYS A 155 25.86 3.59 -4.06
N GLU A 156 25.71 2.27 -3.96
CA GLU A 156 26.24 1.28 -4.91
C GLU A 156 25.31 0.96 -6.09
N LEU A 157 24.08 1.51 -6.09
CA LEU A 157 23.08 1.33 -7.15
C LEU A 157 23.02 2.51 -8.15
N GLY A 158 24.05 3.38 -8.17
CA GLY A 158 24.12 4.60 -9.01
C GLY A 158 25.32 4.65 -9.92
#